data_AF-A0A9P4N7S8-F1
#
_entry.id   AF-A0A9P4N7S8-F1
#
_cell.length_a   1.000
_cell.length_b   1.000
_cell.length_c   1.000
_cell.angle_alpha   90.00
_cell.angle_beta   90.00
_cell.angle_gamma   90.00
#
_symmetry.space_group_name_H-M   'P 1'
#
loop_
_entity.id
_entity.type
_entity.pdbx_description
1 polymer ?
#
loop_
_entity_poly.entity_id
_entity_poly.type
_entity_poly.pdbx_seq_one_letter_code
_entity_poly.pdbx_strand_id
1 'polypeptide(L)'
;MLVSRRRGLLPMIVVVVFILVLIQNITKEDRRFHLECTLGILKTPDKFPANSTLGFGAIVVVSKEESERRHSLLQAANVTDIDLTIPQQPIWTNRDVESFRNNEVDKVQIGSILAWMGHRNALQWFLDSGLETALILEDDVDWDIRLRSVQIPLAAGAARSLLPPAIGFSPWANGNKSSIHYWGDPASWDVLYLGHCGDYFDEVSDHGIKNQGFTLDSLPHTVYYDPTIPRKPELHPFTRQLFEKLKLLDHTRAFHRSKFPLCSFGYAITRIAAERLLSDFAPEKLTPKGPRAFDVALLDACKKGFKTPSPTIAGNPNPHPDPKLRDKYTSPGLRCWTLNSELFHHMPGDSQIGQISKIVGEQFGVPPVDLAGQQQILSRHQTPNIECGFWSGAFSFPDNDVERLKYLQEQVGRKGKCLK
;
A
#
# COMPACT_ATOMS: atom_id res chain seq x y z
N MET A 1 75.59 -2.02 42.29
CA MET A 1 74.44 -2.95 42.12
C MET A 1 73.17 -2.25 42.57
N LEU A 2 72.28 -1.86 41.66
CA LEU A 2 70.91 -1.43 41.96
C LEU A 2 70.04 -1.80 40.75
N VAL A 3 69.41 -2.97 40.83
CA VAL A 3 68.45 -3.47 39.83
C VAL A 3 67.08 -2.88 40.18
N SER A 4 66.60 -1.93 39.36
CA SER A 4 65.25 -1.38 39.48
C SER A 4 64.24 -2.32 38.82
N ARG A 5 63.31 -2.81 39.64
CA ARG A 5 62.31 -3.83 39.33
C ARG A 5 61.11 -3.18 38.62
N ARG A 6 61.10 -3.12 37.28
CA ARG A 6 59.88 -2.83 36.50
C ARG A 6 58.91 -4.02 36.56
N ARG A 7 58.08 -4.10 37.60
CA ARG A 7 56.92 -5.02 37.66
C ARG A 7 55.70 -4.18 38.03
N GLY A 8 54.71 -4.05 37.13
CA GLY A 8 53.43 -3.47 37.52
C GLY A 8 52.42 -3.05 36.44
N LEU A 9 52.81 -2.80 35.19
CA LEU A 9 51.88 -2.18 34.21
C LEU A 9 51.19 -3.18 33.25
N LEU A 10 51.87 -4.25 32.83
CA LEU A 10 51.26 -5.26 31.94
C LEU A 10 49.99 -5.93 32.51
N PRO A 11 49.93 -6.38 33.78
CA PRO A 11 48.74 -7.07 34.29
C PRO A 11 47.53 -6.12 34.40
N MET A 12 47.76 -4.84 34.68
CA MET A 12 46.72 -3.81 34.73
C MET A 12 46.09 -3.56 33.35
N ILE A 13 46.90 -3.47 32.30
CA ILE A 13 46.42 -3.27 30.93
C ILE A 13 45.59 -4.47 30.47
N VAL A 14 46.03 -5.69 30.78
CA VAL A 14 45.30 -6.92 30.43
C VAL A 14 43.94 -6.96 31.14
N VAL A 15 43.88 -6.58 32.42
CA VAL A 15 42.62 -6.51 33.18
C VAL A 15 41.67 -5.45 32.60
N VAL A 16 42.16 -4.26 32.24
CA VAL A 16 41.33 -3.21 31.64
C VAL A 16 40.80 -3.63 30.25
N VAL A 17 41.63 -4.23 29.41
CA VAL A 17 41.19 -4.76 28.11
C VAL A 17 40.17 -5.88 28.29
N PHE A 18 40.37 -6.77 29.27
CA PHE A 18 39.43 -7.85 29.57
C PHE A 18 38.08 -7.30 30.05
N ILE A 19 38.09 -6.27 30.91
CA ILE A 19 36.87 -5.57 31.37
C ILE A 19 36.17 -4.88 30.19
N LEU A 20 36.90 -4.20 29.31
CA LEU A 20 36.32 -3.56 28.12
C LEU A 20 35.70 -4.58 27.16
N VAL A 21 36.34 -5.73 26.96
CA VAL A 21 35.79 -6.82 26.14
C VAL A 21 34.55 -7.44 26.81
N LEU A 22 34.55 -7.59 28.14
CA LEU A 22 33.38 -8.05 28.90
C LEU A 22 32.22 -7.06 28.79
N ILE A 23 32.46 -5.77 28.96
CA ILE A 23 31.44 -4.71 28.78
C ILE A 23 30.94 -4.71 27.32
N GLN A 24 31.82 -4.87 26.34
CA GLN A 24 31.42 -4.98 24.94
C GLN A 24 30.57 -6.23 24.67
N ASN A 25 30.86 -7.36 25.31
CA ASN A 25 30.08 -8.58 25.16
C ASN A 25 28.73 -8.50 25.88
N ILE A 26 28.68 -7.97 27.10
CA ILE A 26 27.44 -7.74 27.85
C ILE A 26 26.53 -6.76 27.08
N THR A 27 27.08 -5.65 26.57
CA THR A 27 26.31 -4.68 25.76
C THR A 27 25.91 -5.21 24.38
N LYS A 28 26.55 -6.28 23.88
CA LYS A 28 26.13 -6.97 22.65
C LYS A 28 24.99 -7.94 22.93
N GLU A 29 25.06 -8.73 24.00
CA GLU A 29 23.98 -9.63 24.41
C GLU A 29 22.72 -8.86 24.79
N ASP A 30 22.86 -7.78 25.55
CA ASP A 30 21.73 -6.93 25.94
C ASP A 30 21.05 -6.28 24.72
N ARG A 31 21.86 -5.81 23.75
CA ARG A 31 21.34 -5.33 22.45
C ARG A 31 20.62 -6.41 21.67
N ARG A 32 21.15 -7.64 21.66
CA ARG A 32 20.53 -8.77 20.95
C ARG A 32 19.19 -9.14 21.58
N PHE A 33 19.15 -9.22 22.90
CA PHE A 33 17.93 -9.53 23.65
C PHE A 33 16.86 -8.44 23.46
N HIS A 34 17.24 -7.16 23.57
CA HIS A 34 16.33 -6.05 23.29
C HIS A 34 15.84 -6.02 21.85
N LEU A 35 16.70 -6.34 20.88
CA LEU A 35 16.32 -6.43 19.47
C LEU A 35 15.33 -7.58 19.24
N GLU A 36 15.58 -8.75 19.83
CA GLU A 36 14.68 -9.91 19.76
C GLU A 36 13.32 -9.61 20.42
N CYS A 37 13.30 -8.94 21.58
CA CYS A 37 12.05 -8.49 22.22
C CYS A 37 11.31 -7.42 21.39
N THR A 38 12.02 -6.45 20.82
CA THR A 38 11.43 -5.38 20.00
C THR A 38 10.85 -5.96 18.71
N LEU A 39 11.60 -6.84 18.03
CA LEU A 39 11.11 -7.59 16.87
C LEU A 39 9.91 -8.48 17.22
N GLY A 40 9.87 -9.05 18.43
CA GLY A 40 8.72 -9.78 18.94
C GLY A 40 7.47 -8.91 19.06
N ILE A 41 7.58 -7.71 19.62
CA ILE A 41 6.48 -6.74 19.76
C ILE A 41 5.99 -6.27 18.37
N LEU A 42 6.91 -6.00 17.45
CA LEU A 42 6.57 -5.49 16.11
C LEU A 42 5.82 -6.50 15.23
N LYS A 43 6.07 -7.79 15.47
CA LYS A 43 5.38 -8.90 14.80
C LYS A 43 3.98 -9.15 15.33
N THR A 44 3.65 -8.67 16.53
CA THR A 44 2.29 -8.86 17.05
C THR A 44 1.33 -7.90 16.34
N PRO A 45 0.20 -8.41 15.80
CA PRO A 45 -0.87 -7.56 15.33
C PRO A 45 -1.32 -6.62 16.44
N ASP A 46 -1.71 -5.40 16.08
CA ASP A 46 -2.26 -4.48 17.05
C ASP A 46 -3.54 -5.09 17.65
N LYS A 47 -3.59 -5.17 18.98
CA LYS A 47 -4.76 -5.70 19.69
C LYS A 47 -5.97 -4.77 19.60
N PHE A 48 -5.76 -3.55 19.11
CA PHE A 48 -6.78 -2.52 19.01
C PHE A 48 -7.09 -2.22 17.53
N PRO A 49 -8.34 -1.83 17.22
CA PRO A 49 -8.70 -1.31 15.91
C PRO A 49 -7.78 -0.16 15.50
N ALA A 50 -7.55 -0.02 14.19
CA ALA A 50 -6.84 1.13 13.66
C ALA A 50 -7.58 2.45 14.01
N ASN A 51 -6.89 3.59 13.92
CA ASN A 51 -7.57 4.88 14.00
C ASN A 51 -8.45 5.12 12.75
N SER A 52 -9.18 6.24 12.68
CA SER A 52 -10.07 6.55 11.57
C SER A 52 -9.35 6.77 10.23
N THR A 53 -8.04 7.04 10.25
CA THR A 53 -7.18 7.16 9.07
C THR A 53 -6.38 5.89 8.78
N LEU A 54 -6.74 4.77 9.41
CA LEU A 54 -6.12 3.44 9.24
C LEU A 54 -4.59 3.40 9.44
N GLY A 55 -4.06 4.30 10.27
CA GLY A 55 -2.63 4.42 10.57
C GLY A 55 -1.85 5.35 9.65
N PHE A 56 -2.50 6.04 8.71
CA PHE A 56 -1.90 7.03 7.82
C PHE A 56 -2.17 8.46 8.27
N GLY A 57 -1.49 9.45 7.68
CA GLY A 57 -1.77 10.87 7.92
C GLY A 57 -3.16 11.28 7.43
N ALA A 58 -3.59 10.75 6.28
CA ALA A 58 -4.94 10.92 5.75
C ALA A 58 -5.29 9.79 4.78
N ILE A 59 -6.59 9.61 4.52
CA ILE A 59 -7.11 8.80 3.42
C ILE A 59 -7.68 9.78 2.39
N VAL A 60 -7.08 9.81 1.20
CA VAL A 60 -7.39 10.78 0.14
C VAL A 60 -8.08 10.05 -0.99
N VAL A 61 -9.27 10.49 -1.36
CA VAL A 61 -10.06 9.86 -2.42
C VAL A 61 -9.99 10.68 -3.70
N VAL A 62 -9.73 10.02 -4.82
CA VAL A 62 -9.89 10.58 -6.16
C VAL A 62 -11.35 10.45 -6.58
N SER A 63 -12.14 11.50 -6.35
CA SER A 63 -13.55 11.56 -6.73
C SER A 63 -13.96 12.97 -7.13
N LYS A 64 -14.82 13.11 -8.15
CA LYS A 64 -15.46 14.38 -8.49
C LYS A 64 -16.70 14.63 -7.61
N GLU A 65 -17.14 15.88 -7.52
CA GLU A 65 -18.31 16.24 -6.69
C GLU A 65 -19.59 15.55 -7.17
N GLU A 66 -19.76 15.44 -8.48
CA GLU A 66 -20.93 14.86 -9.14
C GLU A 66 -20.82 13.34 -9.34
N SER A 67 -19.88 12.67 -8.67
CA SER A 67 -19.72 11.22 -8.81
C SER A 67 -20.89 10.50 -8.13
N GLU A 68 -21.64 9.70 -8.88
CA GLU A 68 -22.74 8.86 -8.35
C GLU A 68 -22.25 7.84 -7.30
N ARG A 69 -20.95 7.53 -7.29
CA ARG A 69 -20.31 6.56 -6.39
C ARG A 69 -19.88 7.17 -5.05
N ARG A 70 -19.72 8.49 -5.01
CA ARG A 70 -19.22 9.21 -3.82
C ARG A 70 -20.16 9.06 -2.63
N HIS A 71 -21.47 9.04 -2.87
CA HIS A 71 -22.45 8.90 -1.82
C HIS A 71 -22.34 7.55 -1.09
N SER A 72 -22.33 6.44 -1.83
CA SER A 72 -22.21 5.10 -1.23
C SER A 72 -20.85 4.90 -0.55
N LEU A 73 -19.79 5.46 -1.11
CA LEU A 73 -18.46 5.47 -0.49
C LEU A 73 -18.47 6.16 0.88
N LEU A 74 -19.10 7.35 0.98
CA LEU A 74 -19.22 8.08 2.25
C LEU A 74 -20.09 7.33 3.26
N GLN A 75 -21.15 6.64 2.81
CA GLN A 75 -21.94 5.78 3.69
C GLN A 75 -21.09 4.62 4.26
N ALA A 76 -20.31 3.94 3.42
CA ALA A 76 -19.40 2.88 3.86
C ALA A 76 -18.37 3.38 4.89
N ALA A 77 -17.79 4.56 4.63
CA ALA A 77 -16.85 5.21 5.54
C ALA A 77 -17.49 5.55 6.88
N ASN A 78 -18.67 6.16 6.86
CA ASN A 78 -19.43 6.50 8.07
C ASN A 78 -19.80 5.27 8.89
N VAL A 79 -20.20 4.16 8.25
CA VAL A 79 -20.53 2.90 8.95
C VAL A 79 -19.28 2.28 9.60
N THR A 80 -18.10 2.45 9.01
CA THR A 80 -16.84 1.85 9.51
C THR A 80 -15.99 2.80 10.38
N ASP A 81 -16.50 4.00 10.69
CA ASP A 81 -15.76 5.07 11.39
C ASP A 81 -14.41 5.39 10.69
N ILE A 82 -14.43 5.51 9.36
CA ILE A 82 -13.26 5.86 8.54
C ILE A 82 -13.39 7.29 8.05
N ASP A 83 -12.33 8.08 8.22
CA ASP A 83 -12.29 9.47 7.80
C ASP A 83 -11.70 9.58 6.39
N LEU A 84 -12.52 10.01 5.44
CA LEU A 84 -12.12 10.26 4.06
C LEU A 84 -11.94 11.75 3.80
N THR A 85 -10.87 12.09 3.11
CA THR A 85 -10.64 13.42 2.55
C THR A 85 -10.81 13.35 1.03
N ILE A 86 -11.69 14.18 0.48
CA ILE A 86 -11.95 14.23 -0.97
C ILE A 86 -11.56 15.62 -1.49
N PRO A 87 -10.32 15.79 -2.00
CA PRO A 87 -9.91 17.06 -2.59
C PRO A 87 -10.78 17.39 -3.79
N GLN A 88 -11.16 18.67 -3.92
CA GLN A 88 -11.93 19.14 -5.06
C GLN A 88 -11.16 18.87 -6.36
N GLN A 89 -11.79 18.16 -7.28
CA GLN A 89 -11.23 17.90 -8.61
C GLN A 89 -11.52 19.09 -9.54
N PRO A 90 -10.53 19.59 -10.28
CA PRO A 90 -10.76 20.59 -11.31
C PRO A 90 -11.70 20.10 -12.40
N ILE A 91 -12.42 21.03 -13.02
CA ILE A 91 -13.16 20.76 -14.26
C ILE A 91 -12.15 20.76 -15.41
N TRP A 92 -11.71 19.57 -15.80
CA TRP A 92 -10.77 19.39 -16.90
C TRP A 92 -11.45 19.65 -18.26
N THR A 93 -10.91 20.59 -19.02
CA THR A 93 -11.39 20.93 -20.36
C THR A 93 -10.69 20.11 -21.44
N ASN A 94 -11.25 20.07 -22.66
CA ASN A 94 -10.56 19.48 -23.82
C ASN A 94 -9.18 20.11 -24.06
N ARG A 95 -9.01 21.40 -23.74
CA ARG A 95 -7.69 22.07 -23.85
C ARG A 95 -6.68 21.47 -22.89
N ASP A 96 -7.10 21.14 -21.68
CA ASP A 96 -6.22 20.55 -20.66
C ASP A 96 -5.80 19.14 -21.08
N VAL A 97 -6.74 18.34 -21.60
CA VAL A 97 -6.47 17.01 -22.17
C VAL A 97 -5.47 17.09 -23.32
N GLU A 98 -5.67 18.00 -24.28
CA GLU A 98 -4.73 18.16 -25.40
C GLU A 98 -3.36 18.72 -24.95
N SER A 99 -3.34 19.58 -23.92
CA SER A 99 -2.09 20.03 -23.31
C SER A 99 -1.33 18.88 -22.66
N PHE A 100 -2.05 18.00 -21.96
CA PHE A 100 -1.49 16.80 -21.34
C PHE A 100 -0.94 15.83 -22.39
N ARG A 101 -1.65 15.66 -23.54
CA ARG A 101 -1.16 14.84 -24.66
C ARG A 101 0.17 15.34 -25.21
N ASN A 102 0.46 16.64 -25.14
CA ASN A 102 1.75 17.21 -25.52
C ASN A 102 2.19 16.85 -26.96
N ASN A 103 1.24 16.87 -27.91
CA ASN A 103 1.43 16.46 -29.31
C ASN A 103 1.86 15.00 -29.52
N GLU A 104 1.72 14.15 -28.51
CA GLU A 104 1.95 12.72 -28.66
C GLU A 104 0.91 12.10 -29.60
N VAL A 105 1.39 11.37 -30.61
CA VAL A 105 0.57 10.74 -31.65
C VAL A 105 -0.14 9.48 -31.18
N ASP A 106 0.29 8.90 -30.06
CA ASP A 106 -0.37 7.74 -29.47
C ASP A 106 -1.75 8.15 -28.93
N LYS A 107 -2.80 7.47 -29.42
CA LYS A 107 -4.17 7.67 -28.94
C LYS A 107 -4.33 7.09 -27.53
N VAL A 108 -3.86 7.83 -26.53
CA VAL A 108 -4.20 7.57 -25.13
C VAL A 108 -5.67 7.89 -24.92
N GLN A 109 -6.40 6.99 -24.26
CA GLN A 109 -7.81 7.19 -23.97
C GLN A 109 -8.01 8.43 -23.09
N ILE A 110 -9.03 9.22 -23.39
CA ILE A 110 -9.34 10.42 -22.61
C ILE A 110 -9.57 10.09 -21.14
N GLY A 111 -10.24 8.96 -20.85
CA GLY A 111 -10.47 8.51 -19.49
C GLY A 111 -9.16 8.24 -18.72
N SER A 112 -8.16 7.63 -19.36
CA SER A 112 -6.85 7.39 -18.75
C SER A 112 -6.12 8.71 -18.42
N ILE A 113 -6.24 9.71 -19.29
CA ILE A 113 -5.69 11.06 -19.05
C ILE A 113 -6.40 11.72 -17.87
N LEU A 114 -7.74 11.68 -17.82
CA LEU A 114 -8.52 12.25 -16.72
C LEU A 114 -8.22 11.57 -15.38
N ALA A 115 -8.08 10.25 -15.36
CA ALA A 115 -7.67 9.51 -14.18
C ALA A 115 -6.27 9.94 -13.70
N TRP A 116 -5.31 10.05 -14.63
CA TRP A 116 -3.97 10.53 -14.31
C TRP A 116 -3.97 11.93 -13.71
N MET A 117 -4.68 12.87 -14.32
CA MET A 117 -4.80 14.23 -13.80
C MET A 117 -5.49 14.24 -12.42
N GLY A 118 -6.48 13.38 -12.21
CA GLY A 118 -7.18 13.25 -10.93
C GLY A 118 -6.29 12.75 -9.80
N HIS A 119 -5.49 11.69 -10.04
CA HIS A 119 -4.51 11.22 -9.08
C HIS A 119 -3.41 12.27 -8.83
N ARG A 120 -2.93 12.97 -9.87
CA ARG A 120 -1.96 14.06 -9.69
C ARG A 120 -2.51 15.16 -8.79
N ASN A 121 -3.78 15.56 -8.96
CA ASN A 121 -4.42 16.56 -8.11
C ASN A 121 -4.50 16.10 -6.64
N ALA A 122 -4.88 14.83 -6.40
CA ALA A 122 -4.93 14.26 -5.06
C ALA A 122 -3.54 14.17 -4.40
N LEU A 123 -2.51 13.79 -5.16
CA LEU A 123 -1.12 13.77 -4.69
C LEU A 123 -0.59 15.17 -4.41
N GLN A 124 -0.94 16.16 -5.24
CA GLN A 124 -0.56 17.55 -4.98
C GLN A 124 -1.19 18.06 -3.68
N TRP A 125 -2.48 17.83 -3.48
CA TRP A 125 -3.14 18.12 -2.20
C TRP A 125 -2.42 17.43 -1.03
N PHE A 126 -2.03 16.16 -1.19
CA PHE A 126 -1.28 15.44 -0.17
C PHE A 126 0.05 16.13 0.13
N LEU A 127 0.81 16.58 -0.87
CA LEU A 127 2.06 17.32 -0.65
C LEU A 127 1.83 18.64 0.09
N ASP A 128 0.81 19.40 -0.30
CA ASP A 128 0.48 20.70 0.27
C ASP A 128 0.01 20.60 1.73
N SER A 129 -0.56 19.46 2.13
CA SER A 129 -1.05 19.22 3.51
C SER A 129 0.03 19.15 4.59
N GLY A 130 1.31 18.96 4.23
CA GLY A 130 2.39 18.72 5.19
C GLY A 130 2.42 17.33 5.87
N LEU A 131 1.46 16.44 5.60
CA LEU A 131 1.38 15.08 6.16
C LEU A 131 2.49 14.11 5.69
N GLU A 132 2.96 13.20 6.53
CA GLU A 132 4.07 12.29 6.16
C GLU A 132 3.66 11.15 5.21
N THR A 133 2.45 10.60 5.41
CA THR A 133 1.90 9.47 4.64
C THR A 133 0.44 9.70 4.31
N ALA A 134 -0.02 9.15 3.19
CA ALA A 134 -1.43 9.11 2.84
C ALA A 134 -1.78 7.78 2.17
N LEU A 135 -3.02 7.33 2.36
CA LEU A 135 -3.66 6.28 1.58
C LEU A 135 -4.50 6.91 0.48
N ILE A 136 -4.15 6.71 -0.78
CA ILE A 136 -4.91 7.19 -1.93
C ILE A 136 -5.89 6.10 -2.36
N LEU A 137 -7.17 6.43 -2.51
CA LEU A 137 -8.23 5.53 -2.96
C LEU A 137 -8.94 6.07 -4.21
N GLU A 138 -9.39 5.18 -5.09
CA GLU A 138 -10.39 5.49 -6.11
C GLU A 138 -11.81 5.46 -5.51
N ASP A 139 -12.78 6.10 -6.16
CA ASP A 139 -14.14 6.22 -5.62
C ASP A 139 -15.07 5.03 -5.91
N ASP A 140 -14.57 4.04 -6.65
CA ASP A 140 -15.23 2.77 -6.91
C ASP A 140 -14.66 1.61 -6.10
N VAL A 141 -14.00 1.86 -4.97
CA VAL A 141 -13.58 0.75 -4.11
C VAL A 141 -14.65 0.32 -3.12
N ASP A 142 -14.63 -0.96 -2.78
CA ASP A 142 -15.32 -1.57 -1.65
C ASP A 142 -14.30 -2.18 -0.67
N TRP A 143 -14.70 -2.36 0.58
CA TRP A 143 -13.88 -2.99 1.62
C TRP A 143 -14.74 -3.79 2.59
N ASP A 144 -14.11 -4.70 3.32
CA ASP A 144 -14.80 -5.48 4.34
C ASP A 144 -15.19 -4.61 5.54
N ILE A 145 -16.37 -4.85 6.12
CA ILE A 145 -16.83 -4.14 7.33
C ILE A 145 -15.85 -4.26 8.52
N ARG A 146 -15.00 -5.29 8.55
CA ARG A 146 -13.94 -5.52 9.54
C ARG A 146 -12.59 -4.91 9.16
N LEU A 147 -12.53 -4.05 8.14
CA LEU A 147 -11.29 -3.41 7.67
C LEU A 147 -10.52 -2.78 8.82
N ARG A 148 -11.19 -1.92 9.60
CA ARG A 148 -10.59 -1.16 10.69
C ARG A 148 -10.25 -2.03 11.92
N SER A 149 -11.07 -3.02 12.22
CA SER A 149 -10.97 -3.82 13.45
C SER A 149 -10.07 -5.06 13.33
N VAL A 150 -9.94 -5.63 12.13
CA VAL A 150 -9.21 -6.88 11.91
C VAL A 150 -8.15 -6.75 10.82
N GLN A 151 -8.55 -6.36 9.60
CA GLN A 151 -7.67 -6.48 8.44
C GLN A 151 -6.45 -5.54 8.51
N ILE A 152 -6.69 -4.27 8.86
CA ILE A 152 -5.63 -3.26 8.97
C ILE A 152 -4.64 -3.59 10.09
N PRO A 153 -5.06 -3.94 11.33
CA PRO A 153 -4.14 -4.39 12.37
C PRO A 153 -3.27 -5.60 11.98
N LEU A 154 -3.83 -6.58 11.28
CA LEU A 154 -3.09 -7.75 10.79
C LEU A 154 -2.08 -7.37 9.69
N ALA A 155 -2.53 -6.60 8.70
CA ALA A 155 -1.69 -6.16 7.59
C ALA A 155 -0.54 -5.25 8.05
N ALA A 156 -0.79 -4.35 9.00
CA ALA A 156 0.21 -3.50 9.60
C ALA A 156 1.25 -4.30 10.41
N GLY A 157 0.81 -5.31 11.18
CA GLY A 157 1.72 -6.24 11.86
C GLY A 157 2.61 -7.02 10.88
N ALA A 158 2.04 -7.48 9.76
CA ALA A 158 2.78 -8.11 8.68
C ALA A 158 3.81 -7.16 8.05
N ALA A 159 3.41 -5.91 7.78
CA ALA A 159 4.31 -4.88 7.24
C ALA A 159 5.50 -4.63 8.18
N ARG A 160 5.25 -4.39 9.47
CA ARG A 160 6.30 -4.16 10.49
C ARG A 160 7.26 -5.34 10.67
N SER A 161 6.84 -6.56 10.31
CA SER A 161 7.71 -7.73 10.36
C SER A 161 8.81 -7.73 9.28
N LEU A 162 8.58 -7.03 8.17
CA LEU A 162 9.52 -6.91 7.04
C LEU A 162 10.13 -5.50 6.91
N LEU A 163 9.42 -4.49 7.41
CA LEU A 163 9.76 -3.07 7.38
C LEU A 163 10.02 -2.60 8.81
N PRO A 164 11.16 -3.02 9.40
CA PRO A 164 11.42 -2.74 10.81
C PRO A 164 11.41 -1.23 11.04
N PRO A 165 10.88 -0.77 12.19
CA PRO A 165 10.90 0.64 12.55
C PRO A 165 12.35 1.11 12.71
N ALA A 166 12.61 2.41 12.55
CA ALA A 166 13.91 3.01 12.83
C ALA A 166 14.33 2.68 14.27
N ILE A 167 15.25 1.74 14.46
CA ILE A 167 15.87 1.48 15.77
C ILE A 167 16.94 2.57 15.97
N GLY A 168 16.48 3.76 16.34
CA GLY A 168 17.36 4.83 16.80
C GLY A 168 17.87 4.52 18.20
N PHE A 169 18.95 3.75 18.32
CA PHE A 169 19.64 3.57 19.61
C PHE A 169 20.44 4.84 19.91
N SER A 170 19.83 5.80 20.60
CA SER A 170 20.55 6.91 21.21
C SER A 170 20.76 6.62 22.71
N PRO A 171 22.00 6.37 23.18
CA PRO A 171 22.30 6.10 24.60
C PRO A 171 21.98 7.28 25.52
N TRP A 172 21.65 8.45 24.95
CA TRP A 172 21.41 9.72 25.63
C TRP A 172 20.03 10.31 25.32
N ALA A 173 19.18 9.61 24.57
CA ALA A 173 17.81 10.07 24.35
C ALA A 173 16.97 9.75 25.59
N ASN A 174 16.73 10.76 26.41
CA ASN A 174 15.70 10.74 27.44
C ASN A 174 14.35 10.38 26.79
N GLY A 175 13.89 9.14 26.98
CA GLY A 175 12.50 8.73 27.18
C GLY A 175 11.39 9.28 26.27
N ASN A 176 11.69 9.87 25.11
CA ASN A 176 10.66 10.43 24.24
C ASN A 176 10.23 9.34 23.26
N LYS A 177 9.08 8.72 23.59
CA LYS A 177 8.27 7.79 22.80
C LYS A 177 8.94 7.35 21.50
N SER A 178 9.43 6.11 21.47
CA SER A 178 9.56 5.35 20.22
C SER A 178 8.20 5.39 19.52
N SER A 179 8.01 6.31 18.57
CA SER A 179 6.83 6.37 17.73
C SER A 179 6.96 5.25 16.71
N ILE A 180 6.56 4.04 17.11
CA ILE A 180 6.42 2.94 16.16
C ILE A 180 5.39 3.40 15.12
N HIS A 181 5.84 3.67 13.90
CA HIS A 181 4.95 3.98 12.80
C HIS A 181 4.05 2.77 12.53
N TYR A 182 2.74 3.01 12.40
CA TYR A 182 1.74 1.95 12.34
C TYR A 182 2.05 0.94 11.22
N TRP A 183 2.43 1.41 10.03
CA TRP A 183 2.77 0.59 8.87
C TRP A 183 4.27 0.28 8.72
N GLY A 184 5.07 0.46 9.78
CA GLY A 184 6.53 0.42 9.70
C GLY A 184 7.12 1.78 9.29
N ASP A 185 8.45 1.89 9.39
CA ASP A 185 9.17 3.15 9.15
C ASP A 185 8.98 3.67 7.71
N PRO A 186 8.41 4.87 7.49
CA PRO A 186 8.27 5.50 6.18
C PRO A 186 9.60 5.67 5.42
N ALA A 187 10.76 5.66 6.10
CA ALA A 187 12.05 5.66 5.42
C ALA A 187 12.37 4.30 4.76
N SER A 188 11.66 3.22 5.12
CA SER A 188 11.91 1.85 4.65
C SER A 188 11.02 1.42 3.47
N TRP A 189 9.96 2.16 3.15
CA TRP A 189 9.05 1.86 2.04
C TRP A 189 8.63 3.15 1.32
N ASP A 190 8.24 3.04 0.06
CA ASP A 190 7.80 4.20 -0.72
C ASP A 190 6.29 4.11 -1.05
N VAL A 191 5.82 2.92 -1.42
CA VAL A 191 4.41 2.64 -1.73
C VAL A 191 3.96 1.33 -1.09
N LEU A 192 2.76 1.28 -0.51
CA LEU A 192 2.07 0.06 -0.12
C LEU A 192 0.82 -0.11 -0.98
N TYR A 193 0.77 -1.14 -1.82
CA TYR A 193 -0.43 -1.50 -2.57
C TYR A 193 -1.39 -2.28 -1.69
N LEU A 194 -2.49 -1.61 -1.32
CA LEU A 194 -3.56 -2.16 -0.47
C LEU A 194 -4.85 -2.38 -1.26
N GLY A 195 -4.94 -1.89 -2.49
CA GLY A 195 -6.02 -2.08 -3.44
C GLY A 195 -5.48 -2.12 -4.86
N HIS A 196 -5.61 -3.28 -5.50
CA HIS A 196 -5.02 -3.53 -6.82
C HIS A 196 -5.80 -4.64 -7.54
N CYS A 197 -5.64 -4.74 -8.86
CA CYS A 197 -6.19 -5.86 -9.64
C CYS A 197 -5.28 -7.09 -9.66
N GLY A 198 -4.10 -6.98 -9.06
CA GLY A 198 -3.16 -8.05 -8.76
C GLY A 198 -1.72 -7.59 -8.86
N ASP A 199 -0.86 -8.20 -8.05
CA ASP A 199 0.58 -8.17 -8.24
C ASP A 199 1.02 -9.52 -8.78
N TYR A 200 0.94 -9.61 -10.11
CA TYR A 200 1.21 -10.85 -10.82
C TYR A 200 2.71 -10.97 -11.06
N PHE A 201 3.20 -12.21 -11.16
CA PHE A 201 4.64 -12.40 -11.31
C PHE A 201 5.10 -12.50 -12.76
N ASP A 202 4.13 -12.41 -13.69
CA ASP A 202 4.21 -12.50 -15.15
C ASP A 202 3.07 -11.69 -15.80
N GLU A 203 3.12 -11.49 -17.13
CA GLU A 203 2.01 -10.89 -17.89
C GLU A 203 0.70 -11.67 -17.71
N VAL A 204 -0.37 -10.94 -17.41
CA VAL A 204 -1.75 -11.44 -17.44
C VAL A 204 -2.22 -11.46 -18.90
N SER A 205 -2.72 -12.60 -19.35
CA SER A 205 -3.38 -12.74 -20.65
C SER A 205 -4.88 -12.99 -20.47
N ASP A 206 -5.64 -12.95 -21.56
CA ASP A 206 -7.08 -13.25 -21.55
C ASP A 206 -7.40 -14.64 -20.96
N HIS A 207 -6.42 -15.56 -20.96
CA HIS A 207 -6.53 -16.90 -20.41
C HIS A 207 -5.96 -17.03 -18.97
N GLY A 208 -5.68 -15.91 -18.31
CA GLY A 208 -5.11 -15.84 -16.97
C GLY A 208 -3.60 -15.60 -16.94
N ILE A 209 -2.99 -15.92 -15.81
CA ILE A 209 -1.59 -15.62 -15.50
C ILE A 209 -0.69 -16.63 -16.25
N LYS A 210 0.21 -16.17 -17.13
CA LYS A 210 1.23 -17.03 -17.75
C LYS A 210 2.23 -17.52 -16.68
N ASN A 211 2.84 -18.69 -16.88
CA ASN A 211 3.53 -19.43 -15.82
C ASN A 211 5.06 -19.43 -16.02
N GLN A 212 5.81 -18.64 -15.26
CA GLN A 212 7.28 -18.70 -15.21
C GLN A 212 7.84 -19.20 -13.87
N GLY A 213 7.15 -20.12 -13.18
CA GLY A 213 7.75 -20.85 -12.05
C GLY A 213 8.06 -20.00 -10.81
N PHE A 214 7.34 -18.89 -10.65
CA PHE A 214 7.54 -17.98 -9.54
C PHE A 214 7.03 -18.52 -8.20
N THR A 215 7.79 -18.31 -7.13
CA THR A 215 7.42 -18.62 -5.75
C THR A 215 7.66 -17.43 -4.82
N LEU A 216 6.87 -17.32 -3.75
CA LEU A 216 7.09 -16.30 -2.71
C LEU A 216 8.48 -16.42 -2.08
N ASP A 217 9.05 -17.63 -1.98
CA ASP A 217 10.39 -17.85 -1.43
C ASP A 217 11.50 -17.10 -2.18
N SER A 218 11.24 -16.63 -3.41
CA SER A 218 12.18 -15.84 -4.20
C SER A 218 12.28 -14.36 -3.80
N LEU A 219 11.47 -13.89 -2.85
CA LEU A 219 11.43 -12.49 -2.43
C LEU A 219 11.08 -12.31 -0.93
N PRO A 220 11.39 -11.13 -0.36
CA PRO A 220 10.98 -10.79 1.00
C PRO A 220 9.46 -10.79 1.15
N HIS A 221 8.93 -11.68 1.97
CA HIS A 221 7.50 -11.84 2.20
C HIS A 221 7.20 -12.36 3.61
N THR A 222 5.94 -12.22 4.01
CA THR A 222 5.35 -12.89 5.17
C THR A 222 3.93 -13.29 4.83
N VAL A 223 3.50 -14.45 5.33
CA VAL A 223 2.12 -14.95 5.18
C VAL A 223 1.51 -15.04 6.56
N TYR A 224 0.27 -14.56 6.68
CA TYR A 224 -0.47 -14.58 7.95
C TYR A 224 -1.92 -14.99 7.73
N TYR A 225 -2.52 -15.49 8.80
CA TYR A 225 -3.93 -15.85 8.82
C TYR A 225 -4.80 -14.60 8.93
N ASP A 226 -5.80 -14.49 8.06
CA ASP A 226 -6.85 -13.48 8.11
C ASP A 226 -8.21 -14.17 7.94
N PRO A 227 -9.03 -14.24 9.01
CA PRO A 227 -10.32 -14.91 8.97
C PRO A 227 -11.36 -14.21 8.08
N THR A 228 -11.10 -12.98 7.64
CA THR A 228 -12.02 -12.18 6.82
C THR A 228 -11.83 -12.39 5.32
N ILE A 229 -10.78 -13.10 4.92
CA ILE A 229 -10.56 -13.49 3.52
C ILE A 229 -11.50 -14.65 3.18
N PRO A 230 -12.27 -14.57 2.08
CA PRO A 230 -13.08 -15.70 1.61
C PRO A 230 -12.23 -16.94 1.31
N ARG A 231 -12.87 -18.11 1.29
CA ARG A 231 -12.19 -19.34 0.83
C ARG A 231 -11.82 -19.23 -0.65
N LYS A 232 -10.81 -19.99 -1.11
CA LYS A 232 -10.38 -19.94 -2.52
C LYS A 232 -11.50 -20.04 -3.56
N PRO A 233 -12.51 -20.94 -3.45
CA PRO A 233 -13.61 -21.02 -4.42
C PRO A 233 -14.48 -19.75 -4.49
N GLU A 234 -14.37 -18.89 -3.48
CA GLU A 234 -15.09 -17.62 -3.37
C GLU A 234 -14.20 -16.43 -3.75
N LEU A 235 -12.89 -16.59 -3.86
CA LEU A 235 -12.02 -15.54 -4.41
C LEU A 235 -12.30 -15.33 -5.90
N HIS A 236 -11.99 -14.12 -6.39
CA HIS A 236 -11.97 -13.78 -7.80
C HIS A 236 -11.14 -14.83 -8.57
N PRO A 237 -11.53 -15.28 -9.77
CA PRO A 237 -10.83 -16.39 -10.44
C PRO A 237 -9.33 -16.15 -10.65
N PHE A 238 -8.91 -14.93 -10.96
CA PHE A 238 -7.49 -14.61 -11.10
C PHE A 238 -6.77 -14.57 -9.75
N THR A 239 -7.42 -14.10 -8.69
CA THR A 239 -6.90 -14.15 -7.31
C THR A 239 -6.77 -15.60 -6.84
N ARG A 240 -7.76 -16.45 -7.14
CA ARG A 240 -7.70 -17.89 -6.87
C ARG A 240 -6.50 -18.54 -7.57
N GLN A 241 -6.33 -18.27 -8.86
CA GLN A 241 -5.19 -18.78 -9.62
C GLN A 241 -3.85 -18.29 -9.04
N LEU A 242 -3.78 -17.04 -8.59
CA LEU A 242 -2.61 -16.50 -7.89
C LEU A 242 -2.35 -17.25 -6.58
N PHE A 243 -3.39 -17.47 -5.76
CA PHE A 243 -3.30 -18.22 -4.49
C PHE A 243 -2.81 -19.66 -4.72
N GLU A 244 -3.30 -20.33 -5.76
CA GLU A 244 -2.86 -21.69 -6.13
C GLU A 244 -1.38 -21.71 -6.52
N LYS A 245 -0.95 -20.76 -7.35
CA LYS A 245 0.46 -20.65 -7.78
C LYS A 245 1.39 -20.33 -6.62
N LEU A 246 0.98 -19.43 -5.73
CA LEU A 246 1.75 -19.05 -4.54
C LEU A 246 1.61 -20.06 -3.39
N LYS A 247 0.78 -21.09 -3.55
CA LYS A 247 0.48 -22.08 -2.51
C LYS A 247 -0.05 -21.45 -1.20
N LEU A 248 -0.76 -20.34 -1.32
CA LEU A 248 -1.43 -19.70 -0.18
C LEU A 248 -2.59 -20.58 0.29
N LEU A 249 -2.89 -20.56 1.59
CA LEU A 249 -4.00 -21.31 2.16
C LEU A 249 -5.28 -20.46 2.16
N ASP A 250 -6.43 -21.10 2.40
CA ASP A 250 -7.66 -20.35 2.69
C ASP A 250 -7.46 -19.46 3.91
N HIS A 251 -8.14 -18.31 3.94
CA HIS A 251 -8.06 -17.36 5.06
C HIS A 251 -6.62 -16.91 5.35
N THR A 252 -5.81 -16.70 4.31
CA THR A 252 -4.47 -16.14 4.47
C THR A 252 -4.25 -14.94 3.54
N ARG A 253 -3.40 -14.03 3.99
CA ARG A 253 -2.83 -12.96 3.17
C ARG A 253 -1.31 -13.07 3.16
N ALA A 254 -0.70 -12.58 2.09
CA ALA A 254 0.72 -12.43 1.91
C ALA A 254 1.05 -10.94 1.80
N PHE A 255 1.93 -10.45 2.65
CA PHE A 255 2.56 -9.13 2.48
C PHE A 255 3.96 -9.33 1.94
N HIS A 256 4.28 -8.69 0.81
CA HIS A 256 5.49 -9.03 0.08
C HIS A 256 6.03 -7.90 -0.80
N ARG A 257 7.31 -7.99 -1.19
CA ARG A 257 7.92 -7.06 -2.13
C ARG A 257 7.15 -7.06 -3.44
N SER A 258 6.76 -5.88 -3.94
CA SER A 258 5.95 -5.83 -5.16
C SER A 258 6.78 -6.19 -6.39
N LYS A 259 6.22 -6.92 -7.36
CA LYS A 259 6.95 -7.28 -8.60
C LYS A 259 6.31 -6.64 -9.84
N PHE A 260 5.00 -6.74 -9.97
CA PHE A 260 4.19 -6.17 -11.03
C PHE A 260 2.82 -5.71 -10.47
N PRO A 261 2.79 -4.72 -9.56
CA PRO A 261 1.52 -4.22 -9.03
C PRO A 261 0.80 -3.40 -10.11
N LEU A 262 -0.43 -3.79 -10.46
CA LEU A 262 -1.28 -3.10 -11.45
C LEU A 262 -2.58 -2.59 -10.81
N CYS A 263 -3.18 -1.57 -11.43
CA CYS A 263 -4.31 -0.79 -10.95
C CYS A 263 -3.98 0.08 -9.73
N SER A 264 -4.78 1.14 -9.55
CA SER A 264 -4.59 2.16 -8.52
C SER A 264 -5.77 2.30 -7.55
N PHE A 265 -6.57 1.23 -7.39
CA PHE A 265 -7.75 1.20 -6.51
C PHE A 265 -7.42 1.73 -5.11
N GLY A 266 -6.29 1.31 -4.54
CA GLY A 266 -5.82 1.79 -3.25
C GLY A 266 -4.31 1.64 -3.06
N TYR A 267 -3.60 2.74 -2.86
CA TYR A 267 -2.17 2.71 -2.56
C TYR A 267 -1.79 3.72 -1.49
N ALA A 268 -1.04 3.30 -0.48
CA ALA A 268 -0.42 4.20 0.46
C ALA A 268 0.92 4.68 -0.07
N ILE A 269 1.26 5.94 0.20
CA ILE A 269 2.48 6.58 -0.31
C ILE A 269 3.09 7.49 0.74
N THR A 270 4.43 7.53 0.79
CA THR A 270 5.18 8.48 1.62
C THR A 270 5.31 9.83 0.91
N ARG A 271 5.49 10.91 1.66
CA ARG A 271 5.70 12.26 1.09
C ARG A 271 6.80 12.30 0.03
N ILE A 272 7.98 11.75 0.34
CA ILE A 272 9.13 11.75 -0.57
C ILE A 272 8.82 10.95 -1.83
N ALA A 273 8.11 9.82 -1.71
CA ALA A 273 7.67 9.02 -2.85
C ALA A 273 6.64 9.77 -3.71
N ALA A 274 5.71 10.52 -3.11
CA ALA A 274 4.72 11.31 -3.83
C ALA A 274 5.36 12.46 -4.63
N GLU A 275 6.31 13.19 -4.03
CA GLU A 275 7.09 14.22 -4.74
C GLU A 275 7.76 13.62 -5.98
N ARG A 276 8.40 12.47 -5.79
CA ARG A 276 9.14 11.80 -6.85
C ARG A 276 8.25 11.19 -7.91
N LEU A 277 7.10 10.65 -7.52
CA LEU A 277 6.10 10.14 -8.45
C LEU A 277 5.63 11.26 -9.37
N LEU A 278 5.32 12.44 -8.83
CA LEU A 278 4.88 13.58 -9.62
C LEU A 278 5.99 14.18 -10.51
N SER A 279 7.26 14.13 -10.09
CA SER A 279 8.37 14.68 -10.89
C SER A 279 8.89 13.72 -11.96
N ASP A 280 9.09 12.45 -11.62
CA ASP A 280 9.91 11.53 -12.41
C ASP A 280 9.09 10.49 -13.16
N PHE A 281 8.04 9.96 -12.52
CA PHE A 281 7.38 8.74 -12.99
C PHE A 281 6.02 8.99 -13.63
N ALA A 282 5.25 9.95 -13.12
CA ALA A 282 3.91 10.27 -13.58
C ALA A 282 3.75 11.76 -13.94
N PRO A 283 4.59 12.36 -14.82
CA PRO A 283 4.66 13.81 -15.08
C PRO A 283 3.35 14.45 -15.56
N GLU A 284 3.31 15.79 -15.59
CA GLU A 284 2.14 16.61 -16.02
C GLU A 284 1.80 16.50 -17.50
N LYS A 285 2.71 15.93 -18.29
CA LYS A 285 2.56 15.78 -19.74
C LYS A 285 3.07 14.43 -20.15
N LEU A 286 2.44 13.85 -21.17
CA LEU A 286 2.95 12.66 -21.79
C LEU A 286 4.33 12.91 -22.37
N THR A 287 5.14 11.86 -22.32
CA THR A 287 6.48 11.83 -22.93
C THR A 287 6.52 10.72 -23.98
N PRO A 288 7.38 10.82 -25.02
CA PRO A 288 7.44 9.86 -26.12
C PRO A 288 7.64 8.39 -25.73
N LYS A 289 8.30 8.15 -24.59
CA LYS A 289 8.62 6.81 -24.07
C LYS A 289 8.03 6.58 -22.68
N GLY A 290 7.07 7.41 -22.29
CA GLY A 290 6.45 7.36 -20.98
C GLY A 290 5.27 6.39 -20.90
N PRO A 291 4.80 6.12 -19.68
CA PRO A 291 3.59 5.36 -19.46
C PRO A 291 2.39 6.11 -20.04
N ARG A 292 1.39 5.34 -20.51
CA ARG A 292 0.16 5.89 -21.10
C ARG A 292 -1.04 5.87 -20.14
N ALA A 293 -0.89 5.31 -18.95
CA ALA A 293 -1.87 5.33 -17.86
C ALA A 293 -1.16 5.46 -16.50
N PHE A 294 -1.87 5.99 -15.50
CA PHE A 294 -1.28 6.35 -14.21
C PHE A 294 -0.86 5.11 -13.40
N ASP A 295 -1.68 4.07 -13.42
CA ASP A 295 -1.36 2.77 -12.83
C ASP A 295 -0.13 2.13 -13.49
N VAL A 296 0.05 2.27 -14.80
CA VAL A 296 1.27 1.84 -15.52
C VAL A 296 2.48 2.68 -15.09
N ALA A 297 2.30 3.97 -14.81
CA ALA A 297 3.36 4.82 -14.29
C ALA A 297 3.84 4.36 -12.90
N LEU A 298 2.89 4.02 -12.02
CA LEU A 298 3.20 3.43 -10.71
C LEU A 298 3.89 2.07 -10.86
N LEU A 299 3.36 1.18 -11.71
CA LEU A 299 3.96 -0.13 -12.02
C LEU A 299 5.42 0.00 -12.44
N ASP A 300 5.71 0.88 -13.41
CA ASP A 300 7.07 1.10 -13.91
C ASP A 300 7.99 1.68 -12.83
N ALA A 301 7.48 2.57 -11.99
CA ALA A 301 8.21 3.11 -10.84
C ALA A 301 8.60 1.99 -9.85
N CYS A 302 7.67 1.09 -9.53
CA CYS A 302 7.89 -0.05 -8.65
C CYS A 302 8.88 -1.06 -9.24
N LYS A 303 8.76 -1.39 -10.54
CA LYS A 303 9.70 -2.28 -11.23
C LYS A 303 11.12 -1.74 -11.21
N LYS A 304 11.30 -0.43 -11.39
CA LYS A 304 12.61 0.24 -11.28
C LYS A 304 13.18 0.14 -9.87
N GLY A 305 12.34 0.22 -8.84
CA GLY A 305 12.76 0.16 -7.43
C GLY A 305 12.87 -1.26 -6.87
N PHE A 306 12.44 -2.28 -7.61
CA PHE A 306 12.32 -3.67 -7.12
C PHE A 306 13.56 -4.17 -6.38
N LYS A 307 14.75 -3.96 -6.95
CA LYS A 307 16.04 -4.44 -6.40
C LYS A 307 16.61 -3.58 -5.26
N THR A 308 16.01 -2.43 -4.94
CA THR A 308 16.52 -1.55 -3.89
C THR A 308 16.18 -2.09 -2.50
N PRO A 309 17.16 -2.27 -1.59
CA PRO A 309 16.90 -2.69 -0.22
C PRO A 309 15.98 -1.75 0.57
N SER A 310 15.24 -2.32 1.53
CA SER A 310 14.32 -1.65 2.45
C SER A 310 14.66 -2.08 3.88
N PRO A 311 15.18 -1.18 4.77
CA PRO A 311 15.64 0.18 4.48
C PRO A 311 16.80 0.19 3.47
N THR A 312 16.97 1.33 2.80
CA THR A 312 18.05 1.48 1.81
C THR A 312 19.37 1.72 2.52
N ILE A 313 20.32 0.81 2.32
CA ILE A 313 21.65 0.88 2.94
C ILE A 313 22.53 1.96 2.27
N ALA A 314 23.49 2.49 3.03
CA ALA A 314 24.55 3.32 2.49
C ALA A 314 25.34 2.53 1.42
N GLY A 315 25.61 3.16 0.27
CA GLY A 315 26.30 2.50 -0.85
C GLY A 315 25.41 1.56 -1.67
N ASN A 316 24.10 1.85 -1.78
CA ASN A 316 23.16 1.11 -2.63
C ASN A 316 23.78 0.84 -4.03
N PRO A 317 23.89 -0.44 -4.47
CA PRO A 317 24.55 -0.79 -5.73
C PRO A 317 23.82 -0.26 -6.97
N ASN A 318 22.53 0.07 -6.83
CA ASN A 318 21.73 0.70 -7.88
C ASN A 318 21.15 2.00 -7.32
N PRO A 319 21.94 3.09 -7.23
CA PRO A 319 21.45 4.37 -6.71
C PRO A 319 20.62 5.11 -7.77
N HIS A 320 20.13 6.30 -7.42
CA HIS A 320 19.49 7.18 -8.38
C HIS A 320 20.38 7.44 -9.62
N PRO A 321 19.81 7.41 -10.85
CA PRO A 321 20.55 7.63 -12.09
C PRO A 321 21.27 8.99 -12.11
N ASP A 322 20.59 10.06 -11.71
CA ASP A 322 21.19 11.38 -11.53
C ASP A 322 21.97 11.45 -10.20
N PRO A 323 23.31 11.65 -10.23
CA PRO A 323 24.14 11.80 -9.04
C PRO A 323 23.71 12.93 -8.09
N LYS A 324 23.16 14.02 -8.61
CA LYS A 324 22.76 15.19 -7.81
C LYS A 324 21.53 14.93 -6.95
N LEU A 325 20.72 13.94 -7.33
CA LEU A 325 19.49 13.59 -6.64
C LEU A 325 19.67 12.42 -5.66
N ARG A 326 20.86 11.80 -5.57
CA ARG A 326 21.12 10.62 -4.73
C ARG A 326 20.94 10.87 -3.23
N ASP A 327 21.17 12.10 -2.79
CA ASP A 327 20.99 12.49 -1.39
C ASP A 327 19.51 12.60 -1.01
N LYS A 328 18.65 12.94 -1.98
CA LYS A 328 17.19 13.05 -1.78
C LYS A 328 16.47 11.74 -2.08
N TYR A 329 16.85 11.07 -3.17
CA TYR A 329 16.23 9.86 -3.67
C TYR A 329 17.29 8.75 -3.75
N THR A 330 17.16 7.73 -2.91
CA THR A 330 18.21 6.71 -2.75
C THR A 330 18.09 5.54 -3.73
N SER A 331 17.01 5.45 -4.50
CA SER A 331 16.67 4.37 -5.44
C SER A 331 16.51 4.88 -6.88
N PRO A 332 16.64 4.06 -7.93
CA PRO A 332 16.23 4.38 -9.30
C PRO A 332 14.71 4.32 -9.52
N GLY A 333 13.95 3.75 -8.57
CA GLY A 333 12.49 3.68 -8.62
C GLY A 333 11.87 3.81 -7.24
N LEU A 334 10.67 3.27 -7.06
CA LEU A 334 9.95 3.23 -5.78
C LEU A 334 10.01 1.81 -5.17
N ARG A 335 10.26 1.75 -3.87
CA ARG A 335 10.29 0.54 -3.05
C ARG A 335 8.85 0.17 -2.66
N CYS A 336 8.21 -0.59 -3.52
CA CYS A 336 6.80 -0.95 -3.37
C CYS A 336 6.61 -2.29 -2.65
N TRP A 337 5.55 -2.39 -1.85
CA TRP A 337 5.11 -3.61 -1.20
C TRP A 337 3.63 -3.85 -1.44
N THR A 338 3.24 -5.11 -1.59
CA THR A 338 1.88 -5.51 -1.94
C THR A 338 1.30 -6.38 -0.86
N LEU A 339 0.02 -6.17 -0.55
CA LEU A 339 -0.78 -7.09 0.23
C LEU A 339 -1.72 -7.90 -0.66
N ASN A 340 -1.51 -9.22 -0.72
CA ASN A 340 -2.31 -10.17 -1.51
C ASN A 340 -3.11 -11.13 -0.59
N SER A 341 -4.43 -11.31 -0.74
CA SER A 341 -5.31 -10.41 -1.49
C SER A 341 -5.29 -9.01 -0.87
N GLU A 342 -5.75 -8.05 -1.64
CA GLU A 342 -5.93 -6.65 -1.34
C GLU A 342 -7.05 -6.38 -0.32
N LEU A 343 -7.00 -5.21 0.34
CA LEU A 343 -8.00 -4.72 1.30
C LEU A 343 -9.14 -3.96 0.60
N PHE A 344 -8.81 -3.26 -0.48
CA PHE A 344 -9.73 -2.45 -1.27
C PHE A 344 -9.85 -3.06 -2.66
N HIS A 345 -11.06 -3.48 -3.03
CA HIS A 345 -11.33 -4.05 -4.35
C HIS A 345 -12.28 -3.14 -5.12
N HIS A 346 -12.10 -3.01 -6.44
CA HIS A 346 -13.05 -2.23 -7.23
C HIS A 346 -14.44 -2.88 -7.18
N MET A 347 -15.47 -2.06 -7.12
CA MET A 347 -16.87 -2.44 -7.12
C MET A 347 -17.26 -2.92 -8.53
N PRO A 348 -18.12 -3.95 -8.63
CA PRO A 348 -18.70 -4.32 -9.90
C PRO A 348 -19.45 -3.17 -10.55
N GLY A 349 -19.18 -2.92 -11.84
CA GLY A 349 -19.86 -1.92 -12.65
C GLY A 349 -18.97 -1.36 -13.77
N ASP A 350 -19.55 -0.58 -14.67
CA ASP A 350 -18.79 0.16 -15.69
C ASP A 350 -17.91 1.23 -15.02
N SER A 351 -16.63 1.32 -15.39
CA SER A 351 -15.76 2.41 -14.96
C SER A 351 -16.24 3.75 -15.54
N GLN A 352 -16.15 4.85 -14.77
CA GLN A 352 -16.48 6.18 -15.30
C GLN A 352 -15.59 6.54 -16.50
N ILE A 353 -14.33 6.10 -16.46
CA ILE A 353 -13.37 6.16 -17.57
C ILE A 353 -13.96 5.48 -18.82
N GLY A 354 -14.44 4.24 -18.68
CA GLY A 354 -15.06 3.48 -19.76
C GLY A 354 -16.34 4.13 -20.29
N GLN A 355 -17.16 4.73 -19.43
CA GLN A 355 -18.34 5.48 -19.84
C GLN A 355 -17.97 6.74 -20.66
N ILE A 356 -16.98 7.51 -20.21
CA ILE A 356 -16.50 8.69 -20.93
C ILE A 356 -15.91 8.28 -22.29
N SER A 357 -15.09 7.23 -22.33
CA SER A 357 -14.56 6.67 -23.58
C SER A 357 -15.69 6.27 -24.55
N LYS A 358 -16.74 5.58 -24.07
CA LYS A 358 -17.93 5.25 -24.89
C LYS A 358 -18.62 6.51 -25.44
N ILE A 359 -18.76 7.57 -24.62
CA ILE A 359 -19.39 8.84 -25.02
C ILE A 359 -18.58 9.52 -26.14
N VAL A 360 -17.25 9.45 -26.09
CA VAL A 360 -16.38 10.03 -27.13
C VAL A 360 -16.14 9.09 -28.32
N GLY A 361 -16.86 7.96 -28.40
CA GLY A 361 -16.80 7.02 -29.53
C GLY A 361 -15.67 5.99 -29.47
N GLU A 362 -14.97 5.87 -28.34
CA GLU A 362 -14.01 4.79 -28.08
C GLU A 362 -14.77 3.55 -27.55
N GLN A 363 -14.80 2.46 -28.32
CA GLN A 363 -15.41 1.19 -27.89
C GLN A 363 -14.36 0.12 -27.66
N PHE A 364 -14.35 -0.46 -26.46
CA PHE A 364 -13.57 -1.64 -26.10
C PHE A 364 -14.43 -2.60 -25.28
N GLY A 365 -14.14 -3.90 -25.39
CA GLY A 365 -14.84 -4.96 -24.65
C GLY A 365 -14.57 -4.90 -23.14
N VAL A 366 -15.30 -5.70 -22.37
CA VAL A 366 -15.08 -5.85 -20.92
C VAL A 366 -13.65 -6.39 -20.68
N PRO A 367 -12.84 -5.77 -19.81
CA PRO A 367 -11.51 -6.28 -19.49
C PRO A 367 -11.55 -7.76 -19.05
N PRO A 368 -10.54 -8.57 -19.40
CA PRO A 368 -10.55 -10.01 -19.09
C PRO A 368 -10.68 -10.32 -17.59
N VAL A 369 -10.10 -9.46 -16.73
CA VAL A 369 -10.20 -9.57 -15.27
C VAL A 369 -11.66 -9.43 -14.84
N ASP A 370 -12.33 -8.36 -15.27
CA ASP A 370 -13.73 -8.07 -14.92
C ASP A 370 -14.67 -9.15 -15.46
N LEU A 371 -14.42 -9.63 -16.68
CA LEU A 371 -15.18 -10.71 -17.30
C LEU A 371 -15.08 -12.02 -16.50
N ALA A 372 -13.87 -12.35 -16.00
CA ALA A 372 -13.68 -13.56 -15.21
C ALA A 372 -14.47 -13.52 -13.90
N GLY A 373 -14.58 -12.35 -13.25
CA GLY A 373 -15.32 -12.15 -12.00
C GLY A 373 -16.84 -12.09 -12.16
N GLN A 374 -17.36 -11.81 -13.36
CA GLN A 374 -18.76 -11.45 -13.58
C GLN A 374 -19.76 -12.49 -13.06
N GLN A 375 -19.55 -13.78 -13.33
CA GLN A 375 -20.45 -14.83 -12.86
C GLN A 375 -20.49 -14.94 -11.33
N GLN A 376 -19.35 -14.72 -10.67
CA GLN A 376 -19.25 -14.77 -9.21
C GLN A 376 -19.96 -13.59 -8.56
N ILE A 377 -19.85 -12.40 -9.16
CA ILE A 377 -20.58 -11.21 -8.73
C ILE A 377 -22.08 -11.46 -8.79
N LEU A 378 -22.57 -12.03 -9.91
CA LEU A 378 -23.99 -12.34 -10.09
C LEU A 378 -24.50 -13.38 -9.09
N SER A 379 -23.69 -14.39 -8.74
CA SER A 379 -24.12 -15.46 -7.83
C SER A 379 -24.01 -15.07 -6.36
N ARG A 380 -22.97 -14.32 -5.96
CA ARG A 380 -22.73 -13.93 -4.58
C ARG A 380 -23.41 -12.62 -4.19
N HIS A 381 -23.72 -11.77 -5.16
CA HIS A 381 -24.20 -10.41 -4.93
C HIS A 381 -23.27 -9.63 -3.98
N GLN A 382 -21.97 -9.79 -4.17
CA GLN A 382 -20.89 -9.20 -3.36
C GLN A 382 -19.70 -8.81 -4.25
N THR A 383 -18.92 -7.85 -3.79
CA THR A 383 -17.63 -7.51 -4.40
C THR A 383 -16.66 -8.69 -4.30
N PRO A 384 -15.96 -9.08 -5.38
CA PRO A 384 -14.97 -10.16 -5.30
C PRO A 384 -13.89 -9.88 -4.26
N ASN A 385 -13.32 -10.94 -3.69
CA ASN A 385 -12.31 -10.92 -2.61
C ASN A 385 -12.72 -10.27 -1.27
N ILE A 386 -13.86 -9.60 -1.21
CA ILE A 386 -14.45 -9.04 0.00
C ILE A 386 -15.53 -10.00 0.53
N GLU A 387 -15.44 -10.42 1.79
CA GLU A 387 -16.42 -11.34 2.38
C GLU A 387 -17.72 -10.60 2.75
N CYS A 388 -17.62 -9.43 3.40
CA CYS A 388 -18.77 -8.61 3.73
C CYS A 388 -18.52 -7.13 3.41
N GLY A 389 -18.79 -6.74 2.16
CA GLY A 389 -18.62 -5.37 1.66
C GLY A 389 -19.89 -4.52 1.65
N PHE A 390 -19.87 -3.37 0.99
CA PHE A 390 -20.97 -2.40 0.92
C PHE A 390 -21.69 -2.38 -0.43
N TRP A 391 -21.07 -2.87 -1.50
CA TRP A 391 -21.57 -2.74 -2.88
C TRP A 391 -23.04 -3.14 -3.09
N SER A 392 -23.50 -4.21 -2.42
CA SER A 392 -24.88 -4.71 -2.56
C SER A 392 -25.97 -3.77 -2.02
N GLY A 393 -25.60 -2.67 -1.36
CA GLY A 393 -26.54 -1.73 -0.74
C GLY A 393 -27.21 -2.23 0.54
N ALA A 394 -26.84 -3.40 1.08
CA ALA A 394 -27.49 -3.96 2.28
C ALA A 394 -27.30 -3.11 3.55
N PHE A 395 -26.31 -2.22 3.54
CA PHE A 395 -26.02 -1.27 4.61
C PHE A 395 -26.39 0.17 4.25
N SER A 396 -27.16 0.38 3.17
CA SER A 396 -27.66 1.71 2.81
C SER A 396 -28.70 2.19 3.82
N PHE A 397 -28.78 3.51 3.98
CA PHE A 397 -29.74 4.17 4.84
C PHE A 397 -30.06 5.58 4.29
N PRO A 398 -31.23 6.16 4.62
CA PRO A 398 -31.51 7.56 4.30
C PRO A 398 -30.58 8.52 5.03
N ASP A 399 -30.15 9.63 4.39
CA ASP A 399 -29.18 10.56 4.98
C ASP A 399 -29.60 11.19 6.31
N ASN A 400 -30.90 11.32 6.55
CA ASN A 400 -31.46 11.84 7.78
C ASN A 400 -31.68 10.77 8.87
N ASP A 401 -31.41 9.49 8.58
CA ASP A 401 -31.61 8.37 9.50
C ASP A 401 -30.38 8.13 10.40
N VAL A 402 -30.20 9.04 11.36
CA VAL A 402 -29.10 9.00 12.33
C VAL A 402 -29.18 7.79 13.25
N GLU A 403 -30.37 7.27 13.52
CA GLU A 403 -30.56 6.07 14.35
C GLU A 403 -30.04 4.83 13.64
N ARG A 404 -30.39 4.66 12.37
CA ARG A 404 -29.87 3.57 11.53
C ARG A 404 -28.36 3.65 11.38
N LEU A 405 -27.80 4.85 11.15
CA LEU A 405 -26.35 5.02 11.09
C LEU A 405 -25.68 4.56 12.39
N LYS A 406 -26.15 5.00 13.56
CA LYS A 406 -25.59 4.59 14.86
C LYS A 406 -25.67 3.08 15.07
N TYR A 407 -26.79 2.46 14.68
CA TYR A 407 -26.95 1.01 14.74
C TYR A 407 -25.93 0.29 13.83
N LEU A 408 -25.76 0.76 12.59
CA LEU A 408 -24.81 0.17 11.64
C LEU A 408 -23.36 0.38 12.10
N GLN A 409 -23.01 1.56 12.62
CA GLN A 409 -21.69 1.81 13.21
C GLN A 409 -21.37 0.82 14.32
N GLU A 410 -22.31 0.57 15.23
CA GLU A 410 -22.09 -0.33 16.35
C GLU A 410 -22.06 -1.80 15.94
N GLN A 411 -23.04 -2.25 15.15
CA GLN A 411 -23.17 -3.67 14.81
C GLN A 411 -22.28 -4.08 13.63
N VAL A 412 -22.27 -3.29 12.57
CA VAL A 412 -21.56 -3.62 11.33
C VAL A 412 -20.10 -3.17 11.42
N GLY A 413 -19.84 -1.89 11.68
CA GLY A 413 -18.47 -1.36 11.73
C GLY A 413 -17.65 -1.87 12.92
N ARG A 414 -18.07 -1.55 14.14
CA ARG A 414 -17.27 -1.82 15.36
C ARG A 414 -17.25 -3.29 15.76
N LYS A 415 -18.41 -3.96 15.73
CA LYS A 415 -18.51 -5.40 16.05
C LYS A 415 -18.17 -6.30 14.86
N GLY A 416 -18.10 -5.78 13.64
CA GLY A 416 -17.82 -6.58 12.45
C GLY A 416 -18.92 -7.59 12.12
N LYS A 417 -20.17 -7.36 12.54
CA LYS A 417 -21.28 -8.29 12.31
C LYS A 417 -21.85 -8.07 10.90
N CYS A 418 -21.62 -9.03 10.01
CA CYS A 418 -22.25 -9.02 8.70
C CYS A 418 -23.76 -9.28 8.84
N LEU A 419 -24.60 -8.39 8.30
CA LEU A 419 -26.07 -8.50 8.35
C LEU A 419 -26.68 -8.93 7.01
N LYS A 420 -25.85 -9.44 6.08
CA LYS A 420 -26.27 -9.90 4.76
C LYS A 420 -26.63 -11.38 4.76
#